data_AF-A0A226XCE6-F1
#
_entry.id   AF-A0A226XCE6-F1
#
_cell.length_a   1.000
_cell.length_b   1.000
_cell.length_c   1.000
_cell.angle_alpha   90.00
_cell.angle_beta   90.00
_cell.angle_gamma   90.00
#
_symmetry.space_group_name_H-M   'P 1'
#
loop_
_entity.id
_entity.type
_entity.pdbx_description
1 polymer ?
#
loop_
_entity_poly.entity_id
_entity_poly.type
_entity_poly.pdbx_seq_one_letter_code
_entity_poly.pdbx_strand_id
1 'polypeptide(L)' 'MAYKVNDLSAAIEGHIVLLGPYEPIDGYRVAVIDNAGMPIEFVETTLTDDEIWGRARSGQSASLYT' A
#
# COMPACT_ATOMS: atom_id res chain seq x y z
N MET A 1 -3.29 -11.69 1.72
CA MET A 1 -3.83 -11.40 0.37
C MET A 1 -3.82 -9.90 0.21
N ALA A 2 -3.28 -9.40 -0.90
CA ALA A 2 -3.26 -7.97 -1.22
C ALA A 2 -4.16 -7.69 -2.41
N TYR A 3 -4.93 -6.61 -2.35
CA TYR A 3 -5.81 -6.17 -3.43
C TYR A 3 -5.41 -4.78 -3.90
N LYS A 4 -5.24 -4.63 -5.22
CA LYS A 4 -5.05 -3.32 -5.83
C LYS A 4 -6.37 -2.58 -5.88
N VAL A 5 -6.40 -1.33 -5.41
CA VAL A 5 -7.56 -0.43 -5.40
C VAL A 5 -7.22 0.87 -6.12
N ASN A 6 -8.25 1.55 -6.63
CA ASN A 6 -8.09 2.84 -7.32
C ASN A 6 -8.03 4.02 -6.35
N ASP A 7 -8.69 3.90 -5.19
CA ASP A 7 -8.72 4.90 -4.13
C ASP A 7 -8.58 4.19 -2.78
N LEU A 8 -7.41 4.30 -2.16
CA LEU A 8 -7.10 3.68 -0.87
C LEU A 8 -7.91 4.31 0.25
N SER A 9 -8.15 5.61 0.19
CA SER A 9 -8.86 6.34 1.24
C SER A 9 -10.33 5.92 1.27
N ALA A 10 -10.97 5.77 0.10
CA ALA A 10 -12.32 5.22 0.00
C ALA A 10 -12.36 3.72 0.39
N ALA A 11 -11.37 2.93 0.00
CA ALA A 11 -11.35 1.48 0.27
C ALA A 11 -11.24 1.12 1.75
N ILE A 12 -10.66 1.99 2.58
CA ILE A 12 -10.55 1.78 4.03
C ILE A 12 -11.64 2.49 4.84
N GLU A 13 -12.51 3.27 4.20
CA GLU A 13 -13.54 4.03 4.90
C GLU A 13 -14.50 3.09 5.66
N GLY A 14 -14.76 3.40 6.94
CA GLY A 14 -15.63 2.59 7.79
C GLY A 14 -15.03 1.26 8.27
N HIS A 15 -13.81 0.91 7.85
CA HIS A 15 -13.10 -0.27 8.32
C HIS A 15 -12.19 0.03 9.52
N ILE A 16 -11.90 -0.99 10.32
CA ILE A 16 -10.85 -0.91 11.34
C ILE A 16 -9.51 -1.06 10.62
N VAL A 17 -8.69 -0.01 10.63
CA VAL A 17 -7.35 -0.02 10.04
C VAL A 17 -6.36 -0.59 11.06
N LEU A 18 -5.71 -1.69 10.69
CA LEU A 18 -4.68 -2.36 11.49
C LEU A 18 -3.28 -1.77 11.26
N LEU A 19 -3.01 -1.29 10.04
CA LEU A 19 -1.74 -0.69 9.65
C LEU A 19 -1.95 0.33 8.51
N GLY A 20 -1.28 1.47 8.58
CA GLY A 20 -1.32 2.51 7.54
C GLY A 20 -2.50 3.49 7.66
N PRO A 21 -2.80 4.26 6.58
CA PRO A 21 -2.08 4.28 5.31
C PRO A 21 -0.62 4.72 5.45
N TYR A 22 0.28 4.10 4.68
CA TYR A 22 1.67 4.51 4.56
C TYR A 22 2.19 4.25 3.14
N GLU A 23 3.38 4.75 2.85
CA GLU A 23 3.97 4.72 1.51
C GLU A 23 5.40 4.17 1.60
N PRO A 24 5.63 2.86 1.33
CA PRO A 24 6.97 2.27 1.42
C PRO A 24 7.96 2.83 0.40
N ILE A 25 7.45 3.13 -0.80
CA ILE A 25 8.16 3.75 -1.93
C ILE A 25 7.24 4.79 -2.58
N ASP A 26 7.81 5.82 -3.19
CA ASP A 26 7.02 6.92 -3.78
C ASP A 26 6.01 6.41 -4.83
N GLY A 27 4.74 6.75 -4.67
CA GLY A 27 3.65 6.31 -5.53
C GLY A 27 3.10 4.91 -5.24
N TYR A 28 3.44 4.30 -4.10
CA TYR A 28 2.92 2.99 -3.68
C TYR A 28 2.32 3.09 -2.28
N ARG A 29 1.00 3.28 -2.18
CA ARG A 29 0.32 3.45 -0.89
C ARG A 29 -0.29 2.14 -0.42
N VAL A 30 -0.16 1.84 0.87
CA VAL A 30 -0.60 0.58 1.49
C VAL A 30 -1.38 0.86 2.77
N ALA A 31 -2.45 0.10 2.99
CA ALA A 31 -3.12 -0.02 4.28
C ALA A 31 -3.60 -1.46 4.50
N VAL A 32 -3.71 -1.88 5.75
CA VAL A 32 -4.28 -3.17 6.14
C VAL A 32 -5.50 -2.93 7.01
N ILE A 33 -6.62 -3.57 6.69
CA ILE A 33 -7.86 -3.52 7.46
C ILE A 33 -8.16 -4.86 8.14
N ASP A 34 -8.95 -4.81 9.22
CA ASP A 34 -9.66 -5.98 9.72
C ASP A 34 -10.95 -6.20 8.92
N ASN A 35 -11.08 -7.39 8.35
CA ASN A 35 -12.31 -7.85 7.72
C ASN A 35 -12.80 -9.12 8.44
N ALA A 36 -13.59 -8.92 9.49
CA ALA A 36 -14.14 -9.99 10.33
C ALA A 36 -13.07 -10.90 10.94
N GLY A 37 -12.01 -10.30 11.50
CA GLY A 37 -10.88 -11.02 12.10
C GLY A 37 -9.81 -11.47 11.10
N MET A 38 -9.97 -11.17 9.81
CA MET A 38 -8.98 -11.48 8.79
C MET A 38 -8.31 -10.19 8.28
N PRO A 39 -6.97 -10.09 8.33
CA PRO A 39 -6.25 -8.94 7.78
C PRO A 39 -6.29 -8.95 6.25
N ILE A 40 -6.74 -7.84 5.67
CA ILE A 40 -6.75 -7.62 4.21
C ILE A 40 -5.90 -6.41 3.89
N GLU A 41 -4.94 -6.58 2.97
CA GLU A 41 -4.07 -5.51 2.51
C GLU A 41 -4.65 -4.86 1.25
N PHE A 42 -4.73 -3.53 1.23
CA PHE A 42 -5.07 -2.72 0.08
C PHE A 42 -3.87 -1.92 -0.40
N VAL A 43 -3.69 -1.90 -1.72
CA VAL A 43 -2.59 -1.20 -2.39
C VAL A 43 -3.15 -0.25 -3.44
N GLU A 44 -2.80 1.03 -3.37
CA GLU A 44 -3.05 2.00 -4.44
C GLU A 44 -1.72 2.38 -5.08
N THR A 45 -1.59 2.15 -6.39
CA THR A 45 -0.39 2.52 -7.13
C THR A 45 -0.66 2.59 -8.64
N THR A 46 0.00 3.54 -9.30
CA THR A 46 0.09 3.61 -10.76
C THR A 46 1.37 2.98 -11.30
N LEU A 47 2.27 2.51 -10.42
CA LEU A 47 3.51 1.87 -10.82
C LEU A 47 3.22 0.54 -11.51
N THR A 48 4.06 0.23 -12.48
CA THR A 48 4.17 -1.08 -13.10
C THR A 48 4.95 -2.03 -12.20
N ASP A 49 4.74 -3.34 -12.39
CA ASP A 49 5.48 -4.36 -11.66
C ASP A 49 7.00 -4.20 -11.84
N ASP A 50 7.45 -3.87 -13.05
CA ASP A 50 8.87 -3.65 -13.35
C ASP A 50 9.46 -2.48 -12.56
N GLU A 51 8.71 -1.38 -12.40
CA GLU A 51 9.12 -0.25 -11.57
C GLU A 51 9.19 -0.62 -10.08
N ILE A 52 8.20 -1.35 -9.58
CA ILE A 52 8.16 -1.83 -8.19
C ILE A 52 9.37 -2.73 -7.91
N TRP A 53 9.61 -3.73 -8.78
CA TRP A 53 10.74 -4.65 -8.64
C TRP A 53 12.08 -3.95 -8.83
N GLY A 54 12.16 -2.97 -9.73
CA GLY A 54 13.35 -2.14 -9.94
C GLY A 54 13.75 -1.42 -8.65
N ARG A 55 12.80 -0.74 -8.01
CA ARG A 55 13.00 0.02 -6.78
C ARG A 55 13.37 -0.88 -5.60
N ALA A 56 12.68 -2.01 -5.45
CA ALA A 56 12.96 -3.00 -4.41
C ALA A 56 14.40 -3.53 -4.48
N ARG A 57 14.90 -3.83 -5.69
CA ARG A 57 16.29 -4.29 -5.88
C ARG A 57 17.33 -3.22 -5.57
N SER A 58 17.03 -1.96 -5.83
CA SER A 58 17.92 -0.83 -5.52
C SER A 58 17.88 -0.40 -4.05
N GLY A 59 16.97 -0.95 -3.23
CA GLY A 59 16.79 -0.54 -1.84
C GLY A 59 16.23 0.87 -1.70
N GLN A 60 15.50 1.36 -2.70
CA GLN A 60 14.86 2.67 -2.63
C GLN A 60 13.69 2.60 -1.64
N SER A 61 13.62 3.56 -0.73
CA SER A 61 12.48 3.83 0.14
C SER A 61 11.81 5.15 -0.27
N ALA A 62 10.63 5.44 0.29
CA ALA A 62 9.96 6.71 0.04
C ALA A 62 10.87 7.91 0.39
N SER A 63 10.79 8.96 -0.42
CA SER A 63 11.63 10.17 -0.31
C SER A 63 11.45 10.90 1.02
N LEU A 64 10.33 10.68 1.72
CA LEU A 64 10.06 11.22 3.06
C LEU A 64 11.02 10.68 4.14
N TYR A 65 11.80 9.65 3.83
CA TYR A 65 12.76 9.01 4.75
C TYR A 65 14.24 9.21 4.36
N THR A 66 14.54 10.10 3.41
CA THR A 66 15.92 10.42 2.97
C THR A 66 16.46 11.68 3.64
#